data_AF-A0A7C4YCI5-F1
#
_entry.id   AF-A0A7C4YCI5-F1
#
_cell.length_a   1.000
_cell.length_b   1.000
_cell.length_c   1.000
_cell.angle_alpha   90.00
_cell.angle_beta   90.00
_cell.angle_gamma   90.00
#
_symmetry.space_group_name_H-M   'P 1'
#
loop_
_entity.id
_entity.type
_entity.pdbx_description
1 polymer ?
#
loop_
_entity_poly.entity_id
_entity_poly.type
_entity_poly.pdbx_seq_one_letter_code
_entity_poly.pdbx_strand_id
1 'polypeptide(L)' 'MPIQVNCPDCRRPLRVPDHLVGTQVRCPGCQTIFRASTGEEGPARSEDAFREPAPSSLAMPPKEPS' A
#
# COMPACT_ATOMS: atom_id res chain seq x y z
N MET A 1 13.18 -21.37 3.87
CA MET A 1 12.97 -21.77 2.45
C MET A 1 12.95 -20.49 1.61
N PRO A 2 13.74 -20.36 0.53
CA PRO A 2 13.74 -19.13 -0.26
C PRO A 2 12.43 -18.96 -1.05
N ILE A 3 11.89 -17.75 -1.04
CA ILE A 3 10.73 -17.33 -1.83
C ILE A 3 11.19 -16.69 -3.14
N GLN A 4 10.31 -16.64 -4.14
CA GLN A 4 10.55 -15.89 -5.36
C GLN A 4 9.88 -14.52 -5.24
N VAL A 5 10.66 -13.45 -5.45
CA VAL A 5 10.15 -12.08 -5.56
C VAL A 5 10.65 -11.46 -6.86
N ASN A 6 9.90 -10.49 -7.38
CA ASN A 6 10.32 -9.71 -8.54
C ASN A 6 10.91 -8.39 -8.06
N CYS A 7 12.09 -8.03 -8.59
CA CYS A 7 12.67 -6.72 -8.31
C CYS A 7 11.76 -5.61 -8.86
N PRO A 8 11.45 -4.55 -8.10
CA PRO A 8 10.61 -3.45 -8.58
C PRO A 8 11.28 -2.60 -9.68
N ASP A 9 12.61 -2.62 -9.75
CA ASP A 9 13.41 -1.79 -10.65
C ASP A 9 13.69 -2.49 -11.99
N CYS A 10 14.18 -3.72 -11.95
CA CYS A 10 14.50 -4.49 -13.17
C CYS A 10 13.49 -5.61 -13.50
N ARG A 11 12.42 -5.78 -12.70
CA ARG A 11 11.40 -6.85 -12.83
C ARG A 11 11.93 -8.29 -12.81
N ARG A 12 13.22 -8.49 -12.55
CA ARG A 12 13.88 -9.79 -12.58
C ARG A 12 13.42 -10.67 -11.41
N PRO A 13 13.12 -11.97 -11.64
CA PRO A 13 12.84 -12.90 -10.57
C PRO A 13 14.12 -13.17 -9.78
N LEU A 14 14.05 -13.00 -8.47
CA LEU A 14 15.17 -13.28 -7.56
C LEU A 14 14.68 -14.08 -6.35
N ARG A 15 15.56 -14.90 -5.81
CA ARG A 15 15.27 -15.76 -4.66
C ARG A 15 15.70 -15.03 -3.39
N VAL A 16 14.72 -14.67 -2.56
CA VAL A 16 14.98 -14.04 -1.26
C VAL A 16 14.69 -15.05 -0.16
N PRO A 17 15.54 -15.17 0.87
CA PRO A 17 15.21 -15.93 2.05
C PRO A 17 13.94 -15.40 2.74
N ASP A 18 13.07 -16.29 3.22
CA ASP A 18 11.83 -15.92 3.93
C ASP A 18 12.08 -14.98 5.12
N HIS A 19 13.18 -15.18 5.86
CA HIS A 19 13.57 -14.33 6.98
C HIS A 19 13.97 -12.89 6.60
N LEU A 20 14.17 -12.60 5.31
CA LEU A 20 14.48 -11.24 4.82
C LEU A 20 13.26 -10.55 4.20
N VAL A 21 12.09 -11.20 4.17
CA VAL A 21 10.82 -10.58 3.75
C VAL A 21 10.46 -9.46 4.72
N GLY A 22 10.02 -8.31 4.20
CA GLY A 22 9.80 -7.08 4.96
C GLY A 22 11.08 -6.29 5.26
N THR A 23 12.26 -6.86 4.98
CA THR A 23 13.56 -6.22 5.20
C THR A 23 14.17 -5.74 3.88
N GLN A 24 15.18 -4.89 3.98
CA GLN A 24 15.91 -4.33 2.86
C GLN A 24 16.85 -5.37 2.23
N VAL A 25 16.62 -5.72 0.96
CA VAL A 25 17.41 -6.70 0.21
C VAL A 25 18.01 -6.09 -1.05
N ARG A 26 19.18 -6.59 -1.47
CA ARG A 26 19.88 -6.13 -2.67
C ARG A 26 19.60 -7.06 -3.85
N CYS A 27 19.16 -6.50 -4.98
CA CYS A 27 18.94 -7.26 -6.20
C CYS A 27 20.29 -7.73 -6.79
N PRO A 28 20.47 -9.02 -7.15
CA PRO A 28 21.70 -9.49 -7.79
C PRO A 28 21.85 -9.06 -9.26
N GLY A 29 20.77 -8.63 -9.91
CA GLY A 29 20.77 -8.22 -11.32
C GLY A 29 21.12 -6.74 -11.52
N CYS A 30 20.39 -5.84 -10.85
CA CYS A 30 20.59 -4.40 -10.97
C CYS A 30 21.25 -3.75 -9.75
N GLN A 31 21.50 -4.52 -8.67
CA GLN A 31 22.06 -4.01 -7.40
C GLN A 31 21.19 -2.99 -6.66
N THR A 32 19.98 -2.72 -7.15
CA THR A 32 18.97 -1.91 -6.47
C THR A 32 18.57 -2.56 -5.15
N ILE A 33 18.45 -1.72 -4.13
CA ILE A 33 18.07 -2.13 -2.79
C ILE A 33 16.59 -1.81 -2.58
N PHE A 34 15.79 -2.82 -2.24
CA PHE A 34 14.34 -2.70 -2.08
C PHE A 34 13.84 -3.59 -0.94
N ARG A 35 12.62 -3.34 -0.45
CA ARG A 35 11.98 -4.22 0.54
C ARG A 35 11.32 -5.39 -0.15
N ALA A 36 11.73 -6.61 0.17
CA ALA A 36 11.12 -7.81 -0.39
C ALA A 36 9.74 -8.04 0.24
N SER A 37 8.68 -8.00 -0.56
CA SER A 37 7.30 -8.29 -0.12
C SER A 37 6.78 -9.50 -0.87
N THR A 38 6.18 -10.46 -0.17
CA THR A 38 5.57 -11.67 -0.73
C THR A 38 4.19 -11.40 -1.30
N GLY A 39 4.04 -10.47 -2.23
CA GLY A 39 2.86 -10.39 -3.12
C GLY A 39 1.46 -10.38 -2.49
N GLU A 40 1.31 -10.25 -1.19
CA GLU A 40 0.10 -9.76 -0.55
C GLU A 40 0.29 -8.26 -0.45
N GLU A 41 0.09 -7.61 -1.59
CA GLU A 41 -0.50 -6.28 -1.63
C GLU A 41 -1.89 -6.41 -0.99
N GLY A 42 -1.94 -6.66 0.32
CA GLY A 42 -3.07 -6.23 1.10
C GLY A 42 -3.14 -4.74 0.83
N PRO A 43 -4.21 -4.22 0.21
CA PRO A 43 -4.35 -2.80 0.11
C PRO A 43 -4.38 -2.32 1.55
N ALA A 44 -3.28 -1.73 2.02
CA ALA A 44 -3.28 -0.78 3.14
C ALA A 44 -3.99 0.51 2.70
N ARG A 45 -5.13 0.34 2.03
CA ARG A 45 -6.06 1.31 1.51
C ARG A 45 -7.43 0.64 1.38
N SER A 46 -7.92 0.09 2.49
CA SER A 46 -9.34 -0.23 2.62
C SER A 46 -9.88 0.11 4.01
N GLU A 47 -9.28 1.07 4.73
CA GLU A 47 -9.79 1.45 6.06
C GLU A 47 -9.74 2.97 6.38
N ASP A 48 -9.57 3.85 5.38
CA ASP A 48 -9.89 5.28 5.59
C ASP A 48 -10.50 5.91 4.32
N ALA A 49 -11.55 5.25 3.82
CA ALA A 49 -12.64 5.90 3.09
C ALA A 49 -13.88 6.02 3.99
N PHE A 50 -13.66 6.10 5.31
CA PHE A 50 -14.63 6.60 6.29
C PHE A 50 -14.08 7.87 6.97
N ARG A 51 -13.35 8.70 6.24
CA ARG A 51 -13.55 10.13 6.45
C ARG A 51 -14.94 10.43 5.94
N GLU A 52 -15.88 10.39 6.88
CA GLU A 52 -17.20 11.00 6.79
C GLU A 52 -17.08 12.21 5.83
N PRO A 53 -17.72 12.18 4.64
CA PRO A 53 -17.83 13.40 3.87
C PRO A 53 -18.64 14.31 4.77
N ALA A 54 -17.99 15.24 5.47
CA ALA A 54 -18.69 16.24 6.25
C ALA A 54 -19.75 16.84 5.33
N PRO A 55 -21.05 16.63 5.57
CA PRO A 55 -21.98 17.58 5.04
C PRO A 55 -21.73 18.82 5.89
N SER A 56 -20.84 19.68 5.37
CA SER A 56 -20.88 21.10 5.65
C SER A 56 -22.33 21.50 5.74
N SER A 57 -22.75 21.84 6.96
CA SER A 57 -23.57 22.99 7.26
C SER A 57 -24.14 23.66 6.01
N LEU A 58 -25.40 23.33 5.68
CA LEU A 58 -26.38 24.05 4.85
C LEU A 58 -27.63 23.16 4.84
N ALA A 59 -28.81 23.52 5.34
CA ALA A 59 -29.34 24.83 5.65
C ALA A 59 -30.48 24.71 6.68
N MET A 60 -30.58 25.72 7.54
CA MET A 60 -31.81 26.00 8.29
C MET A 60 -32.93 26.32 7.29
N PRO A 61 -34.14 25.73 7.39
CA PRO A 61 -35.27 26.20 6.59
C PRO A 61 -35.62 27.65 6.99
N PRO A 62 -35.92 28.54 6.04
CA PRO A 62 -36.29 29.92 6.34
C PRO A 62 -37.63 29.94 7.07
N LYS A 63 -37.62 30.47 8.30
CA LYS A 63 -38.66 31.30 8.94
C LYS A 63 -40.00 31.32 8.19
N GLU A 64 -40.92 30.52 8.71
CA GLU A 64 -42.34 30.47 8.36
C GLU A 64 -43.02 31.78 8.80
N PRO A 65 -43.72 32.51 7.91
CA PRO A 65 -44.69 33.51 8.33
C PRO A 65 -46.08 32.86 8.46
N SER A 66 -46.62 32.84 9.68
CA SER A 66 -48.06 32.76 9.98
C SER A 66 -48.38 33.56 11.22
#